data_AF-A0A7Y2T7M1-F1
#
_entry.id   AF-A0A7Y2T7M1-F1
#
_cell.length_a   1.000
_cell.length_b   1.000
_cell.length_c   1.000
_cell.angle_alpha   90.00
_cell.angle_beta   90.00
_cell.angle_gamma   90.00
#
_symmetry.space_group_name_H-M   'P 1'
#
loop_
_entity.id
_entity.type
_entity.pdbx_description
1 polymer ?
#
loop_
_entity_poly.entity_id
_entity_poly.type
_entity_poly.pdbx_seq_one_letter_code
_entity_poly.pdbx_strand_id
1 'polypeptide(L)'
;MAAIAGILGKKKDQEMLTQRADTLSAKIDAKLWNDKKGIYMNLDWDGKFEPTLSLTHFFPMLSGDVPEKRVDRLINDYLINPSEFWTNYVIPNVPKSEKSFQEQAYWRGRVWAPTNFLVTEGCRRHGRDEIASKIAARGLDLLLVAWRERGAVCENFNAIEGKGKGDNRNDPFYTWGSLMSYICIQEFFDAQVWNDEIKLGSSHTPSGKGLRNIPFRNGKLNIMANGETIVKTTQGKTVSTHKGATRIKASDLANQLR
;
A
#
# COMPACT_ATOMS: atom_id res chain seq x y z
N MET A 1 -1.89 18.42 -0.07
CA MET A 1 -2.28 19.82 0.25
C MET A 1 -2.11 20.76 -0.95
N ALA A 2 -0.96 20.80 -1.63
CA ALA A 2 -0.77 21.64 -2.83
C ALA A 2 -1.86 21.42 -3.91
N ALA A 3 -2.19 20.16 -4.23
CA ALA A 3 -3.26 19.82 -5.16
C ALA A 3 -4.63 20.41 -4.76
N ILE A 4 -4.97 20.35 -3.46
CA ILE A 4 -6.21 20.94 -2.92
C ILE A 4 -6.18 22.46 -3.08
N ALA A 5 -5.06 23.12 -2.79
CA ALA A 5 -4.92 24.56 -2.99
C ALA A 5 -5.13 24.96 -4.47
N GLY A 6 -4.62 24.15 -5.41
CA GLY A 6 -4.87 24.33 -6.84
C GLY A 6 -6.35 24.23 -7.22
N ILE A 7 -7.07 23.23 -6.70
CA ILE A 7 -8.52 23.08 -6.91
C ILE A 7 -9.29 24.31 -6.37
N LEU A 8 -8.84 24.88 -5.25
CA LEU A 8 -9.45 26.06 -4.64
C LEU A 8 -9.00 27.39 -5.27
N GLY A 9 -8.17 27.37 -6.31
CA GLY A 9 -7.64 28.58 -6.95
C GLY A 9 -6.60 29.35 -6.12
N LYS A 10 -6.11 28.76 -5.02
CA LYS A 10 -5.12 29.37 -4.11
C LYS A 10 -3.70 29.18 -4.63
N LYS A 11 -3.35 29.89 -5.71
CA LYS A 11 -2.08 29.72 -6.44
C LYS A 11 -0.83 29.88 -5.56
N LYS A 12 -0.77 30.92 -4.72
CA LYS A 12 0.37 31.16 -3.81
C LYS A 12 0.57 30.00 -2.83
N ASP A 13 -0.51 29.49 -2.25
CA ASP A 13 -0.46 28.34 -1.34
C ASP A 13 -0.02 27.08 -2.06
N GLN A 14 -0.51 26.86 -3.29
CA GLN A 14 -0.09 25.74 -4.12
C GLN A 14 1.42 25.78 -4.38
N GLU A 15 1.95 26.91 -4.87
CA GLU A 15 3.38 27.09 -5.13
C GLU A 15 4.24 26.86 -3.88
N MET A 16 3.87 27.51 -2.76
CA MET A 16 4.58 27.35 -1.48
C MET A 16 4.58 25.89 -1.00
N LEU A 17 3.43 25.21 -1.08
CA LEU A 17 3.30 23.82 -0.61
C LEU A 17 4.06 22.84 -1.52
N THR A 18 4.09 23.08 -2.83
CA THR A 18 4.91 22.30 -3.78
C THR A 18 6.39 22.47 -3.44
N GLN A 19 6.87 23.72 -3.32
CA GLN A 19 8.28 23.97 -2.99
C GLN A 19 8.69 23.36 -1.64
N ARG A 20 7.78 23.39 -0.65
CA ARG A 20 8.01 22.75 0.65
C ARG A 20 8.11 21.23 0.54
N ALA A 21 7.28 20.60 -0.30
CA ALA A 21 7.35 19.16 -0.56
C ALA A 21 8.69 18.80 -1.23
N ASP A 22 9.06 19.51 -2.29
CA ASP A 22 10.32 19.29 -3.03
C ASP A 22 11.54 19.44 -2.11
N THR A 23 11.54 20.49 -1.28
CA THR A 23 12.62 20.75 -0.31
C THR A 23 12.72 19.64 0.74
N LEU A 24 11.59 19.12 1.22
CA LEU A 24 11.57 18.04 2.20
C LEU A 24 12.02 16.72 1.58
N SER A 25 11.56 16.42 0.37
CA SER A 25 11.93 15.23 -0.40
C SER A 25 13.44 15.19 -0.63
N ALA A 26 14.03 16.30 -1.11
CA ALA A 26 15.48 16.42 -1.29
C ALA A 26 16.26 16.27 0.02
N LYS A 27 15.74 16.78 1.15
CA LYS A 27 16.39 16.62 2.46
C LYS A 27 16.33 15.18 2.95
N ILE A 28 15.21 14.48 2.78
CA ILE A 28 15.09 13.05 3.09
C ILE A 28 16.11 12.26 2.27
N ASP A 29 16.15 12.53 0.96
CA ASP A 29 17.03 11.85 0.02
C ASP A 29 18.52 12.05 0.36
N ALA A 30 18.91 13.27 0.72
CA ALA A 30 20.29 13.61 1.06
C ALA A 30 20.72 13.16 2.47
N LYS A 31 19.81 13.15 3.45
CA LYS A 31 20.17 12.90 4.86
C LYS A 31 19.92 11.48 5.33
N LEU A 32 18.86 10.84 4.83
CA LEU A 32 18.40 9.55 5.35
C LEU A 32 18.87 8.38 4.49
N TRP A 33 19.25 8.61 3.23
CA TRP A 33 19.78 7.53 2.40
C TRP A 33 21.17 7.12 2.84
N ASN A 34 21.36 5.82 3.04
CA ASN A 34 22.66 5.22 3.28
C ASN A 34 23.13 4.46 2.03
N ASP A 35 24.07 5.02 1.26
CA ASP A 35 24.54 4.41 0.01
C ASP A 35 25.17 3.02 0.20
N LYS A 36 25.90 2.83 1.30
CA LYS A 36 26.57 1.57 1.62
C LYS A 36 25.56 0.45 1.87
N LYS A 37 24.52 0.73 2.66
CA LYS A 37 23.47 -0.25 2.96
C LYS A 37 22.45 -0.36 1.82
N GLY A 38 22.13 0.73 1.13
CA GLY A 38 21.10 0.74 0.09
C GLY A 38 19.68 0.93 0.59
N ILE A 39 19.52 1.65 1.70
CA ILE A 39 18.24 1.84 2.36
C ILE A 39 18.22 3.22 3.03
N TYR A 40 17.02 3.79 3.15
CA TYR A 40 16.80 4.95 4.00
C TYR A 40 16.83 4.54 5.46
N MET A 41 17.50 5.29 6.31
CA MET A 41 17.67 4.96 7.73
C MET A 41 17.23 6.13 8.61
N ASN A 42 16.75 5.80 9.80
CA ASN A 42 16.42 6.80 10.80
C ASN A 42 17.70 7.41 11.38
N LEU A 43 17.61 8.67 11.80
CA LEU A 43 18.69 9.37 12.49
C LEU A 43 18.31 9.53 13.96
N ASP A 44 19.26 9.24 14.84
CA ASP A 44 19.19 9.63 16.24
C ASP A 44 19.41 11.15 16.40
N TRP A 45 19.14 11.66 17.60
CA TRP A 45 19.30 13.09 17.91
C TRP A 45 20.72 13.62 17.70
N ASP A 46 21.73 12.74 17.75
CA ASP A 46 23.13 13.08 17.48
C ASP A 46 23.50 13.04 15.99
N GLY A 47 22.53 12.76 15.11
CA GLY A 47 22.71 12.72 13.66
C GLY A 47 23.36 11.43 13.15
N LYS A 48 23.53 10.41 13.98
CA LYS A 48 23.99 9.08 13.53
C LYS A 48 22.80 8.25 13.06
N PHE A 49 23.08 7.34 12.14
CA PHE A 49 22.09 6.35 11.72
C PHE A 49 21.78 5.40 12.87
N GLU A 50 20.50 5.27 13.21
CA GLU A 50 20.02 4.21 14.07
C GLU A 50 20.12 2.88 13.28
N PRO A 51 20.82 1.85 13.79
CA PRO A 51 21.16 0.66 13.02
C PRO A 51 20.02 -0.33 12.77
N THR A 52 18.96 -0.30 13.58
CA THR A 52 17.81 -1.20 13.58
C THR A 52 16.89 -0.91 12.40
N LEU A 53 16.74 -1.91 11.54
CA LEU A 53 15.83 -1.82 10.41
C LEU A 53 14.38 -1.97 10.85
N SER A 54 13.51 -1.17 10.24
CA SER A 54 12.07 -1.31 10.39
C SER A 54 11.36 -0.94 9.10
N LEU A 55 10.10 -1.31 9.01
CA LEU A 55 9.27 -1.07 7.84
C LEU A 55 9.14 0.45 7.51
N THR A 56 9.35 1.33 8.50
CA THR A 56 9.43 2.79 8.27
C THR A 56 10.48 3.21 7.25
N HIS A 57 11.50 2.38 7.00
CA HIS A 57 12.57 2.63 6.04
C HIS A 57 12.07 2.65 4.57
N PHE A 58 10.87 2.12 4.33
CA PHE A 58 10.19 2.17 3.04
C PHE A 58 9.27 3.40 2.87
N PHE A 59 8.98 4.14 3.95
CA PHE A 59 8.04 5.27 3.89
C PHE A 59 8.43 6.40 2.92
N PRO A 60 9.73 6.65 2.62
CA PRO A 60 10.09 7.61 1.57
C PRO A 60 9.44 7.31 0.21
N MET A 61 9.14 6.04 -0.10
CA MET A 61 8.44 5.66 -1.34
C MET A 61 7.02 6.27 -1.46
N LEU A 62 6.40 6.66 -0.34
CA LEU A 62 5.10 7.35 -0.36
C LEU A 62 5.17 8.73 -1.03
N SER A 63 6.36 9.34 -1.12
CA SER A 63 6.57 10.61 -1.82
C SER A 63 6.45 10.47 -3.34
N GLY A 64 6.81 9.31 -3.90
CA GLY A 64 6.89 9.07 -5.34
C GLY A 64 8.12 9.66 -6.02
N ASP A 65 8.97 10.37 -5.28
CA ASP A 65 10.15 11.05 -5.84
C ASP A 65 11.45 10.27 -5.59
N VAL A 66 11.37 9.11 -4.94
CA VAL A 66 12.52 8.23 -4.71
C VAL A 66 13.08 7.78 -6.07
N PRO A 67 14.38 7.97 -6.35
CA PRO A 67 14.99 7.52 -7.59
C PRO A 67 14.80 6.02 -7.84
N GLU A 68 14.47 5.62 -9.07
CA GLU A 68 14.14 4.23 -9.43
C GLU A 68 15.21 3.22 -8.98
N LYS A 69 16.50 3.56 -9.12
CA LYS A 69 17.60 2.69 -8.65
C LYS A 69 17.56 2.44 -7.13
N ARG A 70 17.10 3.43 -6.35
CA ARG A 70 16.94 3.29 -4.90
C ARG A 70 15.69 2.48 -4.58
N VAL A 71 14.59 2.67 -5.31
CA VAL A 71 13.39 1.82 -5.22
C VAL A 71 13.75 0.36 -5.47
N ASP A 72 14.53 0.07 -6.52
CA ASP A 72 14.97 -1.28 -6.84
C ASP A 72 15.78 -1.91 -5.71
N ARG A 73 16.69 -1.15 -5.08
CA ARG A 73 17.45 -1.64 -3.92
C ARG A 73 16.56 -1.88 -2.71
N LEU A 74 15.69 -0.93 -2.35
CA LEU A 74 14.74 -1.09 -1.26
C LEU A 74 13.91 -2.37 -1.45
N ILE A 75 13.41 -2.59 -2.66
CA ILE A 75 12.57 -3.74 -2.94
C ILE A 75 13.37 -5.03 -2.94
N ASN A 76 14.38 -5.14 -3.80
CA ASN A 76 15.06 -6.39 -4.08
C ASN A 76 15.98 -6.82 -2.94
N ASP A 77 16.70 -5.87 -2.33
CA ASP A 77 17.67 -6.18 -1.28
C ASP A 77 16.94 -6.45 0.05
N TYR A 78 15.75 -5.82 0.27
CA TYR A 78 15.05 -5.87 1.57
C TYR A 78 13.59 -6.33 1.50
N LEU A 79 12.71 -5.63 0.78
CA LEU A 79 11.26 -5.84 0.89
C LEU A 79 10.82 -7.25 0.49
N ILE A 80 11.28 -7.71 -0.67
CA ILE A 80 10.95 -9.03 -1.23
C ILE A 80 12.03 -10.09 -0.96
N ASN A 81 13.02 -9.77 -0.12
CA ASN A 81 14.08 -10.68 0.28
C ASN A 81 13.58 -11.60 1.42
N PRO A 82 13.58 -12.94 1.24
CA PRO A 82 13.11 -13.90 2.26
C PRO A 82 13.91 -13.93 3.57
N SER A 83 15.15 -13.44 3.54
CA SER A 83 16.01 -13.28 4.72
C SER A 83 15.77 -11.97 5.46
N GLU A 84 15.01 -11.05 4.88
CA GLU A 84 14.70 -9.72 5.41
C GLU A 84 13.20 -9.61 5.72
N PHE A 85 12.44 -8.86 4.92
CA PHE A 85 11.02 -8.56 5.21
C PHE A 85 10.04 -9.56 4.57
N TRP A 86 10.47 -10.41 3.64
CA TRP A 86 9.56 -11.27 2.87
C TRP A 86 9.28 -12.61 3.54
N THR A 87 8.46 -12.59 4.59
CA THR A 87 8.13 -13.79 5.40
C THR A 87 7.08 -14.69 4.74
N ASN A 88 6.65 -15.75 5.44
CA ASN A 88 5.62 -16.69 4.97
C ASN A 88 4.24 -16.06 4.81
N TYR A 89 3.94 -15.02 5.60
CA TYR A 89 2.71 -14.26 5.48
C TYR A 89 3.00 -13.02 4.63
N VAL A 90 3.00 -11.85 5.26
CA VAL A 90 3.25 -10.55 4.63
C VAL A 90 4.38 -9.82 5.38
N ILE A 91 4.47 -8.50 5.29
CA ILE A 91 5.63 -7.73 5.73
C ILE A 91 5.55 -7.51 7.26
N PRO A 92 6.52 -8.00 8.05
CA PRO A 92 6.63 -7.70 9.48
C PRO A 92 7.17 -6.29 9.69
N ASN A 93 6.97 -5.73 10.89
CA ASN A 93 7.44 -4.37 11.18
C ASN A 93 8.97 -4.23 11.26
N VAL A 94 9.69 -5.33 11.54
CA VAL A 94 11.16 -5.42 11.48
C VAL A 94 11.53 -6.69 10.70
N PRO A 95 12.65 -6.71 9.96
CA PRO A 95 13.02 -7.86 9.14
C PRO A 95 13.51 -9.03 9.99
N LYS A 96 13.52 -10.24 9.41
CA LYS A 96 14.01 -11.47 10.08
C LYS A 96 15.47 -11.38 10.52
N SER A 97 16.26 -10.55 9.86
CA SER A 97 17.66 -10.27 10.17
C SER A 97 17.83 -9.51 11.50
N GLU A 98 16.79 -8.81 11.98
CA GLU A 98 16.83 -8.11 13.26
C GLU A 98 16.58 -9.06 14.43
N LYS A 99 17.37 -8.92 15.51
CA LYS A 99 17.19 -9.73 16.73
C LYS A 99 15.80 -9.58 17.32
N SER A 100 15.24 -8.38 17.23
CA SER A 100 13.91 -8.04 17.76
C SER A 100 12.77 -8.74 17.01
N PHE A 101 13.02 -9.32 15.82
CA PHE A 101 12.01 -10.09 15.09
C PHE A 101 11.52 -11.31 15.87
N GLN A 102 12.41 -12.03 16.57
CA GLN A 102 12.04 -13.25 17.30
C GLN A 102 11.14 -12.97 18.51
N GLU A 103 11.13 -11.73 19.01
CA GLU A 103 10.32 -11.34 20.17
C GLU A 103 8.82 -11.34 19.85
N GLN A 104 8.45 -11.07 18.59
CA GLN A 104 7.05 -10.98 18.13
C GLN A 104 6.19 -10.09 19.06
N ALA A 105 6.81 -9.04 19.60
CA ALA A 105 6.29 -8.17 20.63
C ALA A 105 5.83 -6.84 20.03
N TYR A 106 4.53 -6.71 19.75
CA TYR A 106 3.93 -5.48 19.22
C TYR A 106 4.66 -4.97 17.95
N TRP A 107 5.35 -3.83 17.98
CA TRP A 107 6.13 -3.30 16.84
C TRP A 107 7.46 -4.06 16.59
N ARG A 108 7.89 -4.92 17.51
CA ARG A 108 9.12 -5.72 17.41
C ARG A 108 8.80 -7.09 16.82
N GLY A 109 8.47 -7.11 15.52
CA GLY A 109 8.37 -8.36 14.73
C GLY A 109 6.99 -8.68 14.16
N ARG A 110 5.89 -8.15 14.72
CA ARG A 110 4.54 -8.48 14.25
C ARG A 110 4.21 -7.79 12.92
N VAL A 111 3.22 -8.34 12.21
CA VAL A 111 2.61 -7.76 11.01
C VAL A 111 1.52 -6.78 11.43
N TRP A 112 1.49 -5.63 10.75
CA TRP A 112 0.54 -4.55 10.99
C TRP A 112 -0.12 -4.12 9.68
N ALA A 113 -1.45 -4.12 9.65
CA ALA A 113 -2.23 -3.66 8.51
C ALA A 113 -1.89 -2.22 8.06
N PRO A 114 -1.77 -1.21 8.95
CA PRO A 114 -1.49 0.16 8.51
C PRO A 114 -0.11 0.32 7.86
N THR A 115 0.93 -0.33 8.37
CA THR A 115 2.26 -0.21 7.80
C THR A 115 2.38 -0.97 6.48
N ASN A 116 1.76 -2.15 6.37
CA ASN A 116 1.66 -2.88 5.10
C ASN A 116 0.90 -2.06 4.05
N PHE A 117 -0.18 -1.39 4.42
CA PHE A 117 -0.91 -0.48 3.53
C PHE A 117 0.02 0.62 2.99
N LEU A 118 0.72 1.33 3.87
CA LEU A 118 1.63 2.41 3.46
C LEU A 118 2.75 1.93 2.53
N VAL A 119 3.37 0.77 2.80
CA VAL A 119 4.40 0.22 1.91
C VAL A 119 3.81 -0.22 0.57
N THR A 120 2.61 -0.78 0.59
CA THR A 120 1.92 -1.18 -0.64
C THR A 120 1.61 0.04 -1.51
N GLU A 121 1.14 1.13 -0.91
CA GLU A 121 0.92 2.40 -1.60
C GLU A 121 2.22 2.98 -2.15
N GLY A 122 3.32 2.90 -1.40
CA GLY A 122 4.65 3.27 -1.90
C GLY A 122 5.06 2.45 -3.12
N CYS A 123 4.83 1.13 -3.11
CA CYS A 123 5.09 0.26 -4.26
C CYS A 123 4.26 0.70 -5.48
N ARG A 124 2.95 0.90 -5.31
CA ARG A 124 2.04 1.36 -6.37
C ARG A 124 2.46 2.70 -6.94
N ARG A 125 2.89 3.64 -6.07
CA ARG A 125 3.35 4.97 -6.48
C ARG A 125 4.58 4.92 -7.37
N HIS A 126 5.43 3.91 -7.22
CA HIS A 126 6.58 3.65 -8.08
C HIS A 126 6.29 2.59 -9.17
N GLY A 127 5.02 2.36 -9.52
CA GLY A 127 4.65 1.42 -10.59
C GLY A 127 4.98 -0.06 -10.31
N ARG A 128 5.31 -0.41 -9.06
CA ARG A 128 5.63 -1.78 -8.62
C ARG A 128 4.35 -2.55 -8.27
N ASP A 129 3.40 -2.52 -9.20
CA ASP A 129 2.04 -3.06 -9.01
C ASP A 129 2.05 -4.56 -8.70
N GLU A 130 2.90 -5.33 -9.37
CA GLU A 130 2.96 -6.78 -9.15
C GLU A 130 3.35 -7.13 -7.70
N ILE A 131 4.28 -6.37 -7.12
CA ILE A 131 4.71 -6.54 -5.73
C ILE A 131 3.57 -6.14 -4.80
N ALA A 132 2.90 -5.01 -5.08
CA ALA A 132 1.73 -4.59 -4.33
C ALA A 132 0.61 -5.64 -4.34
N SER A 133 0.36 -6.28 -5.49
CA SER A 133 -0.63 -7.34 -5.62
C SER A 133 -0.24 -8.61 -4.83
N LYS A 134 1.05 -8.97 -4.78
CA LYS A 134 1.55 -10.08 -3.95
C LYS A 134 1.37 -9.78 -2.46
N ILE A 135 1.63 -8.55 -2.03
CA ILE A 135 1.38 -8.09 -0.65
C ILE A 135 -0.11 -8.20 -0.34
N ALA A 136 -0.98 -7.74 -1.25
CA ALA A 136 -2.44 -7.83 -1.11
C ALA A 136 -2.89 -9.28 -0.89
N ALA A 137 -2.48 -10.20 -1.77
CA ALA A 137 -2.88 -11.61 -1.69
C ALA A 137 -2.45 -12.25 -0.35
N ARG A 138 -1.17 -12.09 0.02
CA ARG A 138 -0.63 -12.61 1.28
C ARG A 138 -1.28 -11.99 2.52
N GLY A 139 -1.55 -10.70 2.47
CA GLY A 139 -2.25 -9.97 3.53
C GLY A 139 -3.69 -10.47 3.72
N LEU A 140 -4.40 -10.74 2.61
CA LEU A 140 -5.73 -11.32 2.64
C LEU A 140 -5.73 -12.71 3.28
N ASP A 141 -4.79 -13.57 2.86
CA ASP A 141 -4.68 -14.93 3.38
C ASP A 141 -4.48 -14.91 4.90
N LEU A 142 -3.60 -14.03 5.39
CA LEU A 142 -3.38 -13.83 6.83
C LEU A 142 -4.62 -13.32 7.56
N LEU A 143 -5.28 -12.28 7.04
CA LEU A 143 -6.50 -11.73 7.63
C LEU A 143 -7.61 -12.79 7.72
N LEU A 144 -7.76 -13.59 6.66
CA LEU A 144 -8.82 -14.58 6.55
C LEU A 144 -8.70 -15.74 7.54
N VAL A 145 -7.51 -16.00 8.10
CA VAL A 145 -7.35 -16.99 9.19
C VAL A 145 -8.23 -16.61 10.38
N ALA A 146 -8.04 -15.41 10.93
CA ALA A 146 -8.79 -14.94 12.09
C ALA A 146 -10.28 -14.67 11.75
N TRP A 147 -10.56 -14.19 10.54
CA TRP A 147 -11.94 -13.97 10.10
C TRP A 147 -12.75 -15.27 10.01
N ARG A 148 -12.18 -16.33 9.40
CA ARG A 148 -12.89 -17.61 9.22
C ARG A 148 -13.07 -18.37 10.54
N GLU A 149 -12.10 -18.26 11.44
CA GLU A 149 -12.16 -18.93 12.75
C GLU A 149 -13.18 -18.28 13.69
N ARG A 150 -13.24 -16.94 13.72
CA ARG A 150 -13.94 -16.21 14.80
C ARG A 150 -14.57 -14.88 14.38
N GLY A 151 -14.60 -14.56 13.09
CA GLY A 151 -15.13 -13.30 12.56
C GLY A 151 -14.31 -12.06 12.93
N ALA A 152 -13.04 -12.22 13.34
CA ALA A 152 -12.24 -11.12 13.90
C ALA A 152 -11.41 -10.38 12.85
N VAL A 153 -11.21 -9.08 13.08
CA VAL A 153 -10.30 -8.20 12.34
C VAL A 153 -9.26 -7.66 13.32
N CYS A 154 -8.14 -8.37 13.43
CA CYS A 154 -7.16 -8.14 14.47
C CYS A 154 -6.31 -6.90 14.21
N GLU A 155 -5.86 -6.27 15.30
CA GLU A 155 -4.96 -5.11 15.28
C GLU A 155 -3.61 -5.41 14.59
N ASN A 156 -3.03 -6.57 14.92
CA ASN A 156 -1.74 -7.05 14.42
C ASN A 156 -1.70 -8.58 14.41
N PHE A 157 -0.69 -9.17 13.77
CA PHE A 157 -0.56 -10.63 13.63
C PHE A 157 0.87 -11.07 13.91
N ASN A 158 1.05 -12.21 14.57
CA ASN A 158 2.35 -12.85 14.69
C ASN A 158 2.88 -13.21 13.28
N ALA A 159 4.08 -12.76 12.94
CA ALA A 159 4.69 -12.94 11.61
C ALA A 159 5.28 -14.35 11.37
N ILE A 160 5.33 -15.19 12.41
CA ILE A 160 5.82 -16.57 12.36
C ILE A 160 4.65 -17.55 12.38
N GLU A 161 3.65 -17.31 13.23
CA GLU A 161 2.51 -18.21 13.43
C GLU A 161 1.23 -17.78 12.71
N GLY A 162 1.17 -16.55 12.21
CA GLY A 162 -0.02 -16.00 11.55
C GLY A 162 -1.20 -15.70 12.48
N LYS A 163 -1.01 -15.82 13.80
CA LYS A 163 -2.09 -15.65 14.78
C LYS A 163 -2.25 -14.18 15.17
N GLY A 164 -3.49 -13.70 15.09
CA GLY A 164 -3.91 -12.39 15.60
C GLY A 164 -4.22 -12.36 17.11
N LYS A 165 -3.77 -13.35 17.89
CA LYS A 165 -3.88 -13.36 19.36
C LYS A 165 -2.65 -14.07 19.93
N GLY A 166 -2.01 -13.46 20.92
CA GLY A 166 -0.80 -14.03 21.56
C GLY A 166 -0.16 -13.11 22.61
N ASP A 167 -0.46 -11.80 22.57
CA ASP A 167 -0.07 -10.80 23.57
C ASP A 167 -1.36 -10.10 24.05
N ASN A 168 -1.44 -9.71 25.33
CA ASN A 168 -2.54 -8.92 25.89
C ASN A 168 -2.67 -7.52 25.21
N ARG A 169 -1.77 -7.19 24.28
CA ARG A 169 -1.75 -5.97 23.44
C ARG A 169 -2.24 -6.22 22.02
N ASN A 170 -3.37 -6.90 21.87
CA ASN A 170 -4.02 -7.11 20.57
C ASN A 170 -5.54 -7.01 20.71
N ASP A 171 -6.14 -6.04 20.03
CA ASP A 171 -7.59 -5.94 19.92
C ASP A 171 -8.14 -6.80 18.76
N PRO A 172 -9.08 -7.74 19.03
CA PRO A 172 -9.67 -8.59 18.00
C PRO A 172 -10.56 -7.84 16.99
N PHE A 173 -10.95 -6.59 17.27
CA PHE A 173 -11.74 -5.74 16.38
C PHE A 173 -11.19 -4.31 16.36
N TYR A 174 -10.05 -4.14 15.71
CA TYR A 174 -9.46 -2.81 15.52
C TYR A 174 -9.67 -2.29 14.11
N THR A 175 -10.12 -1.04 13.98
CA THR A 175 -10.55 -0.46 12.70
C THR A 175 -9.43 -0.42 11.66
N TRP A 176 -8.18 -0.14 12.05
CA TRP A 176 -7.07 -0.17 11.10
C TRP A 176 -6.73 -1.56 10.57
N GLY A 177 -7.19 -2.64 11.22
CA GLY A 177 -6.97 -4.01 10.76
C GLY A 177 -7.63 -4.24 9.40
N SER A 178 -8.72 -3.51 9.14
CA SER A 178 -9.43 -3.49 7.86
C SER A 178 -8.60 -2.91 6.71
N LEU A 179 -7.49 -2.20 6.97
CA LEU A 179 -6.59 -1.77 5.90
C LEU A 179 -6.01 -2.97 5.15
N MET A 180 -5.86 -4.13 5.81
CA MET A 180 -5.39 -5.34 5.12
C MET A 180 -6.36 -5.82 4.04
N SER A 181 -7.68 -5.78 4.32
CA SER A 181 -8.68 -6.07 3.29
C SER A 181 -8.83 -4.93 2.28
N TYR A 182 -8.63 -3.68 2.70
CA TYR A 182 -8.67 -2.53 1.79
C TYR A 182 -7.61 -2.64 0.69
N ILE A 183 -6.38 -3.06 1.01
CA ILE A 183 -5.32 -3.32 0.03
C ILE A 183 -5.82 -4.28 -1.09
N CYS A 184 -6.63 -5.27 -0.72
CA CYS A 184 -7.20 -6.27 -1.63
C CYS A 184 -8.36 -5.71 -2.45
N ILE A 185 -9.19 -4.85 -1.86
CA ILE A 185 -10.27 -4.14 -2.57
C ILE A 185 -9.68 -3.26 -3.68
N GLN A 186 -8.53 -2.62 -3.42
CA GLN A 186 -7.82 -1.80 -4.40
C GLN A 186 -7.32 -2.60 -5.63
N GLU A 187 -7.26 -3.94 -5.56
CA GLU A 187 -6.94 -4.77 -6.71
C GLU A 187 -8.11 -4.89 -7.70
N PHE A 188 -9.32 -4.49 -7.32
CA PHE A 188 -10.46 -4.37 -8.25
C PHE A 188 -10.61 -2.94 -8.77
N PHE A 189 -10.53 -1.96 -7.87
CA PHE A 189 -10.78 -0.55 -8.15
C PHE A 189 -10.05 0.32 -7.16
N ASP A 190 -9.26 1.26 -7.66
CA ASP A 190 -8.50 2.16 -6.79
C ASP A 190 -8.34 3.55 -7.40
N ALA A 191 -8.50 4.58 -6.57
CA ALA A 191 -8.33 5.95 -6.98
C ALA A 191 -6.87 6.37 -6.82
N GLN A 192 -6.19 6.54 -7.95
CA GLN A 192 -4.79 6.97 -8.01
C GLN A 192 -4.74 8.50 -7.98
N VAL A 193 -4.99 9.05 -6.78
CA VAL A 193 -5.19 10.49 -6.53
C VAL A 193 -4.02 11.38 -6.93
N TRP A 194 -2.84 10.80 -7.16
CA TRP A 194 -1.63 11.52 -7.57
C TRP A 194 -1.63 11.87 -9.06
N ASN A 195 -2.31 11.07 -9.88
CA ASN A 195 -2.27 11.18 -11.35
C ASN A 195 -3.63 11.50 -11.98
N ASP A 196 -4.68 11.72 -11.17
CA ASP A 196 -6.08 11.81 -11.62
C ASP A 196 -6.53 10.57 -12.41
N GLU A 197 -6.11 9.40 -11.93
CA GLU A 197 -6.35 8.11 -12.57
C GLU A 197 -7.19 7.18 -11.68
N ILE A 198 -7.88 6.25 -12.33
CA ILE A 198 -8.54 5.11 -11.71
C ILE A 198 -7.81 3.85 -12.19
N LYS A 199 -7.29 3.09 -11.24
CA LYS A 199 -6.81 1.73 -11.48
C LYS A 199 -8.02 0.80 -11.49
N LEU A 200 -8.12 0.01 -12.56
CA LEU A 200 -9.13 -1.03 -12.75
C LEU A 200 -8.43 -2.38 -12.86
N GLY A 201 -8.73 -3.27 -11.92
CA GLY A 201 -8.18 -4.61 -11.90
C GLY A 201 -6.68 -4.69 -11.61
N SER A 202 -6.19 -5.93 -11.55
CA SER A 202 -4.80 -6.30 -11.33
C SER A 202 -4.54 -7.71 -11.87
N SER A 203 -3.27 -8.13 -11.90
CA SER A 203 -2.91 -9.53 -12.19
C SER A 203 -3.37 -10.53 -11.11
N HIS A 204 -3.77 -10.05 -9.93
CA HIS A 204 -4.17 -10.88 -8.79
C HIS A 204 -5.67 -10.77 -8.48
N THR A 205 -6.45 -10.07 -9.33
CA THR A 205 -7.89 -9.95 -9.12
C THR A 205 -8.55 -11.31 -9.36
N PRO A 206 -9.25 -11.90 -8.36
CA PRO A 206 -9.82 -13.23 -8.51
C PRO A 206 -10.88 -13.29 -9.61
N SER A 207 -10.74 -14.28 -10.51
CA SER A 207 -11.72 -14.52 -11.57
C SER A 207 -13.11 -14.88 -11.00
N GLY A 208 -14.16 -14.38 -11.63
CA GLY A 208 -15.55 -14.53 -11.20
C GLY A 208 -15.94 -13.67 -9.99
N LYS A 209 -15.06 -12.82 -9.47
CA LYS A 209 -15.34 -11.91 -8.36
C LYS A 209 -15.46 -10.47 -8.83
N GLY A 210 -16.03 -9.61 -7.98
CA GLY A 210 -16.23 -8.22 -8.34
C GLY A 210 -16.78 -7.37 -7.20
N LEU A 211 -16.74 -6.07 -7.42
CA LEU A 211 -17.32 -5.05 -6.56
C LEU A 211 -18.58 -4.51 -7.21
N ARG A 212 -19.63 -4.25 -6.41
CA ARG A 212 -20.90 -3.71 -6.90
C ARG A 212 -21.24 -2.43 -6.18
N ASN A 213 -22.01 -1.57 -6.85
CA ASN A 213 -22.52 -0.33 -6.29
C ASN A 213 -21.41 0.63 -5.79
N ILE A 214 -20.23 0.62 -6.42
CA ILE A 214 -19.13 1.51 -6.08
C ILE A 214 -19.55 2.95 -6.44
N PRO A 215 -19.63 3.88 -5.48
CA PRO A 215 -19.91 5.28 -5.79
C PRO A 215 -18.80 5.85 -6.68
N PHE A 216 -19.20 6.49 -7.78
CA PHE A 216 -18.25 7.15 -8.68
C PHE A 216 -18.91 8.38 -9.32
N ARG A 217 -18.34 9.57 -9.06
CA ARG A 217 -18.92 10.87 -9.43
C ARG A 217 -20.39 10.95 -8.95
N ASN A 218 -21.33 11.16 -9.86
CA ASN A 218 -22.76 11.28 -9.55
C ASN A 218 -23.53 9.94 -9.72
N GLY A 219 -22.82 8.81 -9.86
CA GLY A 219 -23.41 7.51 -10.14
C GLY A 219 -22.77 6.37 -9.36
N LYS A 220 -23.05 5.15 -9.82
CA LYS A 220 -22.51 3.91 -9.24
C LYS A 220 -22.02 2.97 -10.34
N LEU A 221 -20.96 2.23 -10.03
CA LEU A 221 -20.32 1.26 -10.92
C LEU A 221 -20.34 -0.15 -10.34
N ASN A 222 -20.37 -1.13 -11.24
CA ASN A 222 -20.07 -2.52 -10.95
C ASN A 222 -18.78 -2.91 -11.69
N ILE A 223 -17.89 -3.61 -11.01
CA ILE A 223 -16.60 -4.04 -11.56
C ILE A 223 -16.51 -5.54 -11.36
N MET A 224 -16.27 -6.27 -12.44
CA MET A 224 -16.15 -7.72 -12.44
C MET A 224 -14.80 -8.11 -13.02
N ALA A 225 -14.10 -9.04 -12.37
CA ALA A 225 -12.91 -9.68 -12.91
C ALA A 225 -13.28 -11.08 -13.40
N ASN A 226 -13.02 -11.38 -14.66
CA ASN A 226 -13.29 -12.68 -15.27
C ASN A 226 -12.26 -12.98 -16.37
N GLY A 227 -10.97 -13.05 -16.01
CA GLY A 227 -9.85 -13.03 -16.97
C GLY A 227 -9.61 -11.65 -17.61
N GLU A 228 -10.63 -10.80 -17.63
CA GLU A 228 -10.61 -9.38 -17.97
C GLU A 228 -11.31 -8.57 -16.88
N THR A 229 -10.99 -7.29 -16.76
CA THR A 229 -11.67 -6.33 -15.90
C THR A 229 -12.80 -5.67 -16.67
N ILE A 230 -14.05 -5.95 -16.29
CA ILE A 230 -15.26 -5.44 -16.93
C ILE A 230 -15.91 -4.42 -16.02
N VAL A 231 -16.07 -3.20 -16.52
CA VAL A 231 -16.79 -2.12 -15.85
C VAL A 231 -18.20 -2.05 -16.41
N LYS A 232 -19.21 -2.02 -15.53
CA LYS A 232 -20.62 -1.93 -15.90
C LYS A 232 -21.33 -0.82 -15.13
N THR A 233 -22.38 -0.27 -15.72
CA THR A 233 -23.37 0.52 -14.97
C THR A 233 -24.16 -0.38 -14.02
N THR A 234 -24.92 0.22 -13.10
CA THR A 234 -25.81 -0.54 -12.21
C THR A 234 -26.94 -1.25 -12.96
N GLN A 235 -27.32 -0.77 -14.14
CA GLN A 235 -28.30 -1.41 -15.04
C GLN A 235 -27.69 -2.52 -15.92
N GLY A 236 -26.38 -2.79 -15.80
CA GLY A 236 -25.72 -3.89 -16.50
C GLY A 236 -25.12 -3.55 -17.88
N LYS A 237 -25.19 -2.30 -18.33
CA LYS A 237 -24.53 -1.84 -19.57
C LYS A 237 -23.01 -1.88 -19.36
N THR A 238 -22.29 -2.56 -20.24
CA THR A 238 -20.82 -2.54 -20.25
C THR A 238 -20.31 -1.17 -20.66
N VAL A 239 -19.43 -0.60 -19.83
CA VAL A 239 -18.79 0.70 -20.01
C VAL A 239 -17.44 0.50 -20.68
N SER A 240 -16.64 -0.44 -20.16
CA SER A 240 -15.33 -0.80 -20.71
C SER A 240 -14.93 -2.21 -20.30
N THR A 241 -14.00 -2.78 -21.06
CA THR A 241 -13.36 -4.08 -20.79
C THR A 241 -11.85 -3.93 -20.98
N HIS A 242 -11.06 -4.42 -20.02
CA HIS A 242 -9.61 -4.30 -20.02
C HIS A 242 -8.94 -5.65 -19.72
N LYS A 243 -7.88 -5.97 -20.46
CA LYS A 243 -7.04 -7.13 -20.13
C LYS A 243 -6.09 -6.75 -18.99
N GLY A 244 -6.16 -7.46 -17.87
CA GLY A 244 -5.31 -7.20 -16.71
C GLY A 244 -5.60 -5.88 -15.99
N ALA A 245 -4.56 -5.30 -15.39
CA ALA A 245 -4.61 -4.01 -14.73
C ALA A 245 -4.60 -2.88 -15.77
N THR A 246 -5.48 -1.90 -15.62
CA THR A 246 -5.44 -0.68 -16.44
C THR A 246 -5.52 0.57 -15.57
N ARG A 247 -4.95 1.68 -16.05
CA ARG A 247 -5.12 3.01 -15.48
C ARG A 247 -5.81 3.88 -16.53
N ILE A 248 -6.91 4.52 -16.14
CA ILE A 248 -7.65 5.45 -17.01
C ILE A 248 -7.90 6.75 -16.27
N LYS A 249 -7.96 7.88 -16.98
CA LYS A 249 -8.31 9.15 -16.36
C LYS A 249 -9.72 9.09 -15.79
N ALA A 250 -9.90 9.67 -14.60
CA ALA A 250 -11.21 9.71 -13.95
C ALA A 250 -12.26 10.46 -14.79
N SER A 251 -11.83 11.44 -15.60
CA SER A 251 -12.69 12.14 -16.57
C SER A 251 -13.19 11.22 -17.69
N ASP A 252 -12.32 10.35 -18.19
CA ASP A 252 -12.60 9.51 -19.36
C ASP A 252 -13.61 8.42 -18.98
N LEU A 253 -13.40 7.80 -17.82
CA LEU A 253 -14.38 6.86 -17.26
C LEU A 253 -15.74 7.53 -17.02
N ALA A 254 -15.74 8.78 -16.53
CA ALA A 254 -16.98 9.53 -16.30
C ALA A 254 -17.71 9.87 -17.61
N ASN A 255 -16.98 10.16 -18.68
CA ASN A 255 -17.57 10.43 -19.99
C ASN A 255 -18.20 9.17 -20.60
N GLN A 256 -17.63 7.99 -20.36
CA GLN A 256 -18.19 6.70 -20.81
C GLN A 256 -19.48 6.31 -20.06
N LEU A 257 -19.79 6.96 -18.95
CA LEU A 257 -21.01 6.73 -18.15
C LEU A 257 -22.20 7.61 -18.53
N ARG A 258 -21.99 8.62 -19.38
CA ARG A 258 -23.07 9.45 -19.94
C ARG A 258 -23.77 8.71 -21.08
#